data_AF-A0A9E5AHM5-F1
#
_entry.id   AF-A0A9E5AHM5-F1
#
_cell.length_a   1.000
_cell.length_b   1.000
_cell.length_c   1.000
_cell.angle_alpha   90.00
_cell.angle_beta   90.00
_cell.angle_gamma   90.00
#
_symmetry.space_group_name_H-M   'P 1'
#
loop_
_entity.id
_entity.type
_entity.pdbx_description
1 polymer ?
#
loop_
_entity_poly.entity_id
_entity_poly.type
_entity_poly.pdbx_seq_one_letter_code
_entity_poly.pdbx_strand_id
1 'polypeptide(L)'
;MNEPVIEARSGLSVVWLIPLLTALLGGWLIVRALVNEGPLVALTFRTADGIEVGKTRIKYKSLDIGLVESVRFSADFSRVEVAARLSKEAGHFLRRDTRFWVVRPTLSARGISGLGTLLSGAYIEIEPGLGVPQTLFVGLESPPVVHAAEAGTQITLLARKLGSLDRGSLVHYQGLVAGEVLGYEMADDYHSVLIHAFVKPPFDQLVRSNTRFWSASGLDLSLGPDGVRLKTESLQALLFGGIAFDTPAGQDQAADDITGLVFTLHDDQQAIEALGYVQKVRFVLFFAGSVRGLNVGAPVEFKGIKVGAVTSVQLEYDDQTAAFRIPVVIELEPERIIERGESLKKAPREAFQALVKRGLRARLQTGNLLTGQLLVDLDMQPKSPLRLMGAGRAEPELPTVEGDFDQITTQLKGLVAKLDQLDIATIGGQLQATLKGTAAIANSPQIGRALEGLGASLASLRSILHKLDAHAEPLTTTLEQTLVAARDALEKSQAMMTTLEGVVAPESPLHDNVLRLTRDLSQTARALRGLVDTLERNPQSLLFGRQATDEAP
;
A
#
# COMPACT_ATOMS: atom_id res chain seq x y z
N MET A 1 35.75 -79.46 101.28
CA MET A 1 34.63 -79.11 100.39
C MET A 1 34.60 -77.60 100.34
N ASN A 2 34.93 -77.00 99.20
CA ASN A 2 34.89 -75.54 99.02
C ASN A 2 33.51 -75.19 98.47
N GLU A 3 32.71 -74.43 99.25
CA GLU A 3 31.47 -73.84 98.75
C GLU A 3 31.78 -72.57 97.93
N PRO A 4 31.18 -72.41 96.75
CA PRO A 4 31.38 -71.22 95.91
C PRO A 4 30.53 -70.06 96.43
N VAL A 5 31.15 -68.89 96.57
CA VAL A 5 30.45 -67.61 96.79
C VAL A 5 29.96 -67.09 95.44
N ILE A 6 28.64 -66.97 95.28
CA ILE A 6 27.99 -66.40 94.10
C ILE A 6 27.71 -64.92 94.38
N GLU A 7 28.47 -64.02 93.75
CA GLU A 7 28.11 -62.61 93.69
C GLU A 7 27.22 -62.33 92.47
N ALA A 8 25.98 -61.88 92.72
CA ALA A 8 25.09 -61.42 91.66
C ALA A 8 25.51 -60.01 91.21
N ARG A 9 26.06 -59.88 90.00
CA ARG A 9 26.30 -58.57 89.36
C ARG A 9 24.99 -58.02 88.80
N SER A 10 24.44 -56.99 89.47
CA SER A 10 23.25 -56.24 89.09
C SER A 10 23.57 -55.02 88.21
N GLY A 11 24.20 -55.24 87.06
CA GLY A 11 24.38 -54.21 86.03
C GLY A 11 23.60 -54.57 84.78
N LEU A 12 22.87 -53.61 84.19
CA LEU A 12 22.36 -53.74 82.81
C LEU A 12 23.52 -54.18 81.91
N SER A 13 23.35 -55.31 81.22
CA SER A 13 24.44 -55.86 80.41
C SER A 13 24.76 -54.91 79.26
N VAL A 14 26.06 -54.72 78.99
CA VAL A 14 26.57 -53.88 77.88
C VAL A 14 25.96 -54.29 76.52
N VAL A 15 25.45 -55.52 76.41
CA VAL A 15 24.77 -56.05 75.22
C VAL A 15 23.51 -55.25 74.85
N TRP A 16 22.81 -54.64 75.82
CA TRP A 16 21.62 -53.81 75.56
C TRP A 16 21.92 -52.42 74.99
N LEU A 17 23.19 -51.99 74.95
CA LEU A 17 23.57 -50.73 74.28
C LEU A 17 23.45 -50.82 72.76
N ILE A 18 23.66 -52.01 72.18
CA ILE A 18 23.64 -52.18 70.71
C ILE A 18 22.24 -51.89 70.13
N PRO A 19 21.14 -52.51 70.61
CA PRO A 19 19.79 -52.22 70.10
C PRO A 19 19.36 -50.75 70.31
N LEU A 20 19.72 -50.15 71.45
CA LEU A 20 19.42 -48.75 71.74
C LEU A 20 20.12 -47.82 70.75
N LEU A 21 21.40 -48.07 70.47
CA LEU A 21 22.18 -47.32 69.49
C LEU A 21 21.59 -47.48 68.09
N THR A 22 21.18 -48.68 67.70
CA THR A 22 20.52 -48.93 66.41
C THR A 22 19.18 -48.21 66.30
N ALA A 23 18.36 -48.20 67.36
CA ALA A 23 17.10 -47.47 67.39
C ALA A 23 17.31 -45.95 67.28
N LEU A 24 18.34 -45.41 67.95
CA LEU A 24 18.73 -44.01 67.85
C LEU A 24 19.18 -43.64 66.44
N LEU A 25 20.01 -44.48 65.81
CA LEU A 25 20.45 -44.27 64.42
C LEU A 25 19.29 -44.38 63.42
N GLY A 26 18.38 -45.33 63.63
CA GLY A 26 17.17 -45.48 62.82
C GLY A 26 16.24 -44.29 62.95
N GLY A 27 15.98 -43.83 64.18
CA GLY A 27 15.21 -42.61 64.44
C GLY A 27 15.86 -41.38 63.82
N TRP A 28 17.19 -41.24 63.93
CA TRP A 28 17.93 -40.15 63.30
C TRP A 28 17.86 -40.19 61.78
N LEU A 29 17.95 -41.36 61.15
CA LEU A 29 17.80 -41.51 59.70
C LEU A 29 16.39 -41.13 59.22
N ILE A 30 15.35 -41.51 59.97
CA ILE A 30 13.96 -41.14 59.64
C ILE A 30 13.78 -39.62 59.74
N VAL A 31 14.23 -39.01 60.84
CA VAL A 31 14.18 -37.55 61.01
C VAL A 31 14.99 -36.85 59.92
N ARG A 32 16.18 -37.37 59.59
CA ARG A 32 17.03 -36.83 58.54
C ARG A 32 16.40 -36.96 57.15
N ALA A 33 15.68 -38.05 56.87
CA ALA A 33 14.94 -38.22 55.62
C ALA A 33 13.80 -37.19 55.54
N LEU A 34 12.98 -37.08 56.58
CA LEU A 34 11.85 -36.14 56.64
C LEU A 34 12.27 -34.67 56.58
N VAL A 35 13.41 -34.30 57.20
CA VAL A 35 13.92 -32.91 57.24
C VAL A 35 14.66 -32.51 55.95
N ASN A 36 15.09 -33.49 55.14
CA ASN A 36 15.79 -33.23 53.88
C ASN A 36 14.89 -33.31 52.65
N GLU A 37 13.63 -33.72 52.79
CA GLU A 37 12.65 -33.64 51.72
C GLU A 37 12.24 -32.18 51.47
N GLY A 38 12.25 -31.77 50.19
CA GLY A 38 11.78 -30.44 49.80
C GLY A 38 10.25 -30.36 49.72
N PRO A 39 9.69 -29.14 49.59
CA PRO A 39 8.25 -28.92 49.70
C PRO A 39 7.48 -29.51 48.51
N LEU A 40 6.29 -30.02 48.81
CA LEU A 40 5.30 -30.46 47.83
C LEU A 40 4.47 -29.27 47.35
N VAL A 41 4.35 -29.14 46.03
CA VAL A 41 3.51 -28.15 45.35
C VAL A 41 2.42 -28.86 44.55
N ALA A 42 1.18 -28.38 44.67
CA ALA A 42 0.04 -28.85 43.91
C ALA A 42 -0.29 -27.83 42.80
N LEU A 43 -0.19 -28.26 41.55
CA LEU A 43 -0.44 -27.45 40.36
C LEU A 43 -1.72 -27.96 39.69
N THR A 44 -2.60 -27.05 39.28
CA THR A 44 -3.83 -27.41 38.56
C THR A 44 -3.76 -26.91 37.12
N PHE A 45 -3.89 -27.82 36.14
CA PHE A 45 -3.88 -27.53 34.71
C PHE A 45 -5.21 -27.95 34.05
N ARG A 46 -5.46 -27.51 32.81
CA ARG A 46 -6.61 -27.98 32.03
C ARG A 46 -6.32 -29.33 31.37
N THR A 47 -5.07 -29.56 30.99
CA THR A 47 -4.60 -30.80 30.36
C THR A 47 -3.31 -31.31 30.97
N ALA A 48 -3.09 -32.62 30.90
CA ALA A 48 -1.83 -33.27 31.29
C ALA A 48 -0.84 -33.42 30.10
N ASP A 49 -1.14 -32.80 28.95
CA ASP A 49 -0.39 -33.01 27.72
C ASP A 49 1.10 -32.65 27.87
N GLY A 50 1.96 -33.64 27.62
CA GLY A 50 3.42 -33.58 27.80
C GLY A 50 3.93 -33.76 29.23
N ILE A 51 3.05 -33.91 30.24
CA ILE A 51 3.44 -34.07 31.65
C ILE A 51 3.50 -35.56 32.00
N GLU A 52 4.69 -36.05 32.32
CA GLU A 52 4.97 -37.43 32.71
C GLU A 52 5.46 -37.53 34.17
N VAL A 53 4.84 -38.44 34.92
CA VAL A 53 5.22 -38.75 36.31
C VAL A 53 6.66 -39.26 36.37
N GLY A 54 7.47 -38.68 37.26
CA GLY A 54 8.86 -39.04 37.49
C GLY A 54 9.84 -38.61 36.39
N LYS A 55 9.36 -37.97 35.31
CA LYS A 55 10.23 -37.46 34.22
C LYS A 55 10.14 -35.96 34.04
N THR A 56 8.94 -35.38 34.13
CA THR A 56 8.74 -33.95 33.95
C THR A 56 9.38 -33.18 35.10
N ARG A 57 10.28 -32.27 34.76
CA ARG A 57 11.04 -31.45 35.71
C ARG A 57 10.42 -30.07 35.85
N ILE A 58 10.56 -29.48 37.03
CA ILE A 58 10.29 -28.07 37.25
C ILE A 58 11.60 -27.31 37.13
N LYS A 59 11.63 -26.28 36.27
CA LYS A 59 12.82 -25.49 35.97
C LYS A 59 12.64 -24.02 36.31
N TYR A 60 13.69 -23.38 36.80
CA TYR A 60 13.80 -21.93 36.91
C TYR A 60 15.06 -21.47 36.20
N LYS A 61 14.96 -20.57 35.22
CA LYS A 61 16.10 -20.09 34.42
C LYS A 61 16.93 -21.26 33.86
N SER A 62 16.26 -22.29 33.35
CA SER A 62 16.86 -23.54 32.83
C SER A 62 17.54 -24.47 33.84
N LEU A 63 17.48 -24.20 35.16
CA LEU A 63 17.98 -25.12 36.19
C LEU A 63 16.86 -26.01 36.72
N ASP A 64 17.14 -27.32 36.85
CA ASP A 64 16.23 -28.29 37.45
C ASP A 64 16.11 -28.06 38.96
N ILE A 65 14.90 -27.74 39.43
CA ILE A 65 14.61 -27.42 40.83
C ILE A 65 13.43 -28.24 41.41
N GLY A 66 12.89 -29.18 40.64
CA GLY A 66 11.86 -30.08 41.11
C GLY A 66 11.47 -31.16 40.11
N LEU A 67 10.65 -32.10 40.56
CA LEU A 67 10.18 -33.25 39.78
C LEU A 67 8.70 -33.52 40.04
N VAL A 68 7.96 -33.86 38.99
CA VAL A 68 6.56 -34.29 39.08
C VAL A 68 6.47 -35.67 39.72
N GLU A 69 5.72 -35.80 40.81
CA GLU A 69 5.53 -37.05 41.55
C GLU A 69 4.22 -37.77 41.23
N SER A 70 3.16 -37.02 40.93
CA SER A 70 1.89 -37.63 40.50
C SER A 70 1.05 -36.68 39.66
N VAL A 71 0.23 -37.28 38.78
CA VAL A 71 -0.76 -36.60 37.94
C VAL A 71 -2.08 -37.32 38.13
N ARG A 72 -3.14 -36.58 38.48
CA ARG A 72 -4.48 -37.11 38.75
C ARG A 72 -5.53 -36.19 38.13
N PHE A 73 -6.70 -36.73 37.83
CA PHE A 73 -7.85 -35.89 37.53
C PHE A 73 -8.45 -35.35 38.83
N SER A 74 -8.94 -34.12 38.78
CA SER A 74 -9.85 -33.59 39.79
C SER A 74 -11.14 -34.42 39.86
N ALA A 75 -11.86 -34.35 40.98
CA ALA A 75 -13.05 -35.18 41.22
C ALA A 75 -14.17 -35.02 40.16
N ASP A 76 -14.22 -33.87 39.48
CA ASP A 76 -15.18 -33.55 38.41
C ASP A 76 -14.64 -33.80 36.99
N PHE A 77 -13.42 -34.34 36.86
CA PHE A 77 -12.69 -34.54 35.60
C PHE A 77 -12.48 -33.26 34.75
N SER A 78 -12.74 -32.08 35.29
CA SER A 78 -12.60 -30.81 34.54
C SER A 78 -11.16 -30.31 34.46
N ARG A 79 -10.33 -30.73 35.42
CA ARG A 79 -8.93 -30.28 35.59
C ARG A 79 -8.01 -31.44 35.95
N VAL A 80 -6.73 -31.23 35.70
CA VAL A 80 -5.63 -32.14 36.07
C VAL A 80 -4.88 -31.56 37.26
N GLU A 81 -4.77 -32.33 38.33
CA GLU A 81 -3.98 -32.02 39.51
C GLU A 81 -2.61 -32.71 39.42
N VAL A 82 -1.56 -31.90 39.40
CA VAL A 82 -0.17 -32.32 39.30
C VAL A 82 0.51 -32.03 40.62
N ALA A 83 0.95 -33.07 41.34
CA ALA A 83 1.77 -32.92 42.53
C ALA A 83 3.24 -33.04 42.13
N ALA A 84 4.03 -32.03 42.48
CA ALA A 84 5.46 -32.01 42.23
C ALA A 84 6.24 -31.68 43.50
N ARG A 85 7.44 -32.21 43.62
CA ARG A 85 8.33 -31.94 44.75
C ARG A 85 9.46 -31.03 44.29
N LEU A 86 9.63 -29.91 44.97
CA LEU A 86 10.71 -28.97 44.73
C LEU A 86 11.93 -29.31 45.58
N SER A 87 13.09 -28.76 45.21
CA SER A 87 14.27 -28.75 46.08
C SER A 87 14.01 -27.88 47.32
N LYS A 88 14.76 -28.14 48.39
CA LYS A 88 14.61 -27.42 49.66
C LYS A 88 14.84 -25.91 49.51
N GLU A 89 15.78 -25.53 48.65
CA GLU A 89 16.15 -24.14 48.36
C GLU A 89 15.03 -23.41 47.61
N ALA A 90 14.37 -24.12 46.68
CA ALA A 90 13.28 -23.60 45.85
C ALA A 90 11.97 -23.38 46.64
N GLY A 91 11.89 -23.82 47.89
CA GLY A 91 10.74 -23.54 48.76
C GLY A 91 10.44 -22.04 48.93
N HIS A 92 11.45 -21.17 48.83
CA HIS A 92 11.26 -19.72 48.90
C HIS A 92 10.55 -19.13 47.68
N PHE A 93 10.47 -19.89 46.57
CA PHE A 93 9.75 -19.49 45.36
C PHE A 93 8.25 -19.75 45.46
N LEU A 94 7.78 -20.49 46.46
CA LEU A 94 6.37 -20.82 46.64
C LEU A 94 5.61 -19.68 47.33
N ARG A 95 5.27 -18.62 46.59
CA ARG A 95 4.55 -17.44 47.07
C ARG A 95 3.31 -17.18 46.23
N ARG A 96 2.35 -16.42 46.76
CA ARG A 96 1.05 -16.14 46.12
C ARG A 96 1.16 -15.74 44.64
N ASP A 97 2.11 -14.86 44.29
CA ASP A 97 2.23 -14.34 42.91
C ASP A 97 3.13 -15.19 42.01
N THR A 98 3.57 -16.36 42.48
CA THR A 98 4.39 -17.28 41.70
C THR A 98 3.59 -17.92 40.59
N ARG A 99 4.15 -17.89 39.38
CA ARG A 99 3.52 -18.42 38.17
C ARG A 99 4.20 -19.70 37.74
N PHE A 100 3.40 -20.66 37.29
CA PHE A 100 3.87 -21.91 36.69
C PHE A 100 3.28 -22.06 35.31
N TRP A 101 4.04 -22.53 34.33
CA TRP A 101 3.51 -22.87 33.01
C TRP A 101 4.19 -24.08 32.39
N VAL A 102 3.49 -24.77 31.49
CA VAL A 102 4.06 -25.89 30.74
C VAL A 102 4.78 -25.35 29.51
N VAL A 103 6.03 -25.75 29.32
CA VAL A 103 6.81 -25.48 28.11
C VAL A 103 6.84 -26.75 27.26
N ARG A 104 6.27 -26.65 26.06
CA ARG A 104 6.17 -27.73 25.07
C ARG A 104 7.01 -27.39 23.83
N PRO A 105 7.46 -28.39 23.04
CA PRO A 105 8.05 -28.11 21.74
C PRO A 105 6.98 -27.48 20.84
N THR A 106 7.21 -26.25 20.40
CA THR A 106 6.33 -25.58 19.44
C THR A 106 7.05 -25.44 18.11
N LEU A 107 6.47 -26.02 17.07
CA LEU A 107 6.89 -25.77 15.70
C LEU A 107 6.22 -24.48 15.23
N SER A 108 7.01 -23.42 15.10
CA SER A 108 6.56 -22.18 14.47
C SER A 108 7.16 -22.07 13.06
N ALA A 109 6.52 -21.30 12.18
CA ALA A 109 7.08 -21.00 10.86
C ALA A 109 8.47 -20.36 10.95
N ARG A 110 8.79 -19.65 12.05
CA ARG A 110 10.06 -18.95 12.31
C ARG A 110 11.17 -19.85 12.87
N GLY A 111 10.86 -21.09 13.24
CA GLY A 111 11.81 -22.05 13.79
C GLY A 111 11.22 -22.96 14.86
N ILE A 112 12.04 -23.91 15.29
CA ILE A 112 11.69 -24.85 16.36
C ILE A 112 12.09 -24.21 17.70
N SER A 113 11.11 -23.77 18.48
CA SER A 113 11.37 -23.40 19.89
C SER A 113 11.31 -24.65 20.75
N GLY A 114 12.16 -24.70 21.78
CA GLY A 114 12.21 -25.86 22.68
C GLY A 114 12.86 -27.11 22.07
N LEU A 115 13.90 -26.99 21.24
CA LEU A 115 14.69 -28.15 20.77
C LEU A 115 15.15 -29.08 21.91
N GLY A 116 15.42 -28.53 23.09
CA GLY A 116 15.70 -29.34 24.29
C GLY A 116 14.54 -30.27 24.68
N THR A 117 13.29 -29.87 24.43
CA THR A 117 12.08 -30.65 24.75
C THR A 117 11.78 -31.74 23.73
N LEU A 118 12.33 -31.68 22.51
CA LEU A 118 12.26 -32.79 21.55
C LEU A 118 12.98 -34.04 22.06
N LEU A 119 14.05 -33.86 22.84
CA LEU A 119 14.80 -34.98 23.45
C LEU A 119 14.38 -35.25 24.90
N SER A 120 14.07 -34.21 25.69
CA SER A 120 13.81 -34.32 27.13
C SER A 120 12.32 -34.32 27.53
N GLY A 121 11.41 -34.11 26.59
CA GLY A 121 9.97 -33.97 26.85
C GLY A 121 9.59 -32.57 27.33
N ALA A 122 8.29 -32.35 27.55
CA ALA A 122 7.81 -31.08 28.10
C ALA A 122 8.25 -30.94 29.58
N TYR A 123 8.47 -29.69 30.00
CA TYR A 123 8.83 -29.36 31.38
C TYR A 123 7.93 -28.24 31.90
N ILE A 124 7.90 -28.07 33.21
CA ILE A 124 7.17 -26.97 33.87
C ILE A 124 8.19 -25.90 34.23
N GLU A 125 7.94 -24.66 33.87
CA GLU A 125 8.76 -23.52 34.26
C GLU A 125 8.07 -22.75 35.38
N ILE A 126 8.86 -22.21 36.31
CA ILE A 126 8.39 -21.40 37.44
C ILE A 126 8.97 -20.00 37.36
N GLU A 127 8.16 -19.00 37.66
CA GLU A 127 8.58 -17.62 37.89
C GLU A 127 8.21 -17.21 39.31
N PRO A 128 9.20 -16.97 40.19
CA PRO A 128 8.96 -16.57 41.57
C PRO A 128 8.26 -15.21 41.65
N GLY A 129 7.18 -15.13 42.42
CA GLY A 129 6.47 -13.89 42.69
C GLY A 129 6.69 -13.37 44.11
N LEU A 130 6.00 -12.27 44.42
CA LEU A 130 5.92 -11.71 45.77
C LEU A 130 4.73 -12.31 46.55
N GLY A 131 4.55 -11.86 47.79
CA GLY A 131 3.40 -12.23 48.61
C GLY A 131 3.65 -13.37 49.61
N VAL A 132 2.54 -13.87 50.18
CA VAL A 132 2.55 -14.87 51.26
C VAL A 132 2.90 -16.27 50.74
N PRO A 133 3.52 -17.15 51.54
CA PRO A 133 3.79 -18.53 51.15
C PRO A 133 2.51 -19.29 50.79
N GLN A 134 2.55 -20.06 49.71
CA GLN A 134 1.41 -20.83 49.19
C GLN A 134 1.90 -22.10 48.47
N THR A 135 1.14 -23.19 48.55
CA THR A 135 1.52 -24.50 47.96
C THR A 135 0.57 -24.99 46.86
N LEU A 136 -0.56 -24.31 46.64
CA LEU A 136 -1.54 -24.62 45.61
C LEU A 136 -1.49 -23.56 44.52
N PHE A 137 -1.33 -23.95 43.26
CA PHE A 137 -1.25 -23.00 42.14
C PHE A 137 -2.09 -23.43 40.96
N VAL A 138 -2.57 -22.45 40.20
CA VAL A 138 -3.14 -22.67 38.87
C VAL A 138 -2.01 -22.52 37.86
N GLY A 139 -1.76 -23.58 37.10
CA GLY A 139 -0.75 -23.58 36.06
C GLY A 139 -1.28 -23.01 34.75
N LEU A 140 -0.46 -22.21 34.08
CA LEU A 140 -0.75 -21.61 32.79
C LEU A 140 -0.37 -22.59 31.67
N GLU A 141 -1.21 -22.67 30.63
CA GLU A 141 -0.96 -23.54 29.47
C GLU A 141 0.04 -22.95 28.47
N SER A 142 0.25 -21.63 28.53
CA SER A 142 1.22 -20.91 27.72
C SER A 142 2.09 -20.02 28.60
N PRO A 143 3.36 -19.78 28.21
CA PRO A 143 4.23 -18.88 28.95
C PRO A 143 3.57 -17.50 29.13
N PRO A 144 3.71 -16.88 30.31
CA PRO A 144 3.30 -15.51 30.51
C PRO A 144 4.07 -14.61 29.55
N VAL A 145 3.36 -13.64 29.01
CA VAL A 145 3.79 -12.93 27.80
C VAL A 145 4.87 -11.87 28.08
N VAL A 146 5.03 -11.51 29.35
CA VAL A 146 6.11 -10.67 29.87
C VAL A 146 6.56 -11.30 31.18
N HIS A 147 7.85 -11.63 31.28
CA HIS A 147 8.46 -11.90 32.57
C HIS A 147 8.32 -10.62 33.39
N ALA A 148 7.77 -10.69 34.60
CA ALA A 148 7.40 -9.52 35.41
C ALA A 148 8.59 -8.58 35.73
N ALA A 149 9.81 -8.97 35.34
CA ALA A 149 11.06 -8.25 35.55
C ALA A 149 11.65 -7.58 34.28
N GLU A 150 11.08 -7.75 33.08
CA GLU A 150 11.60 -7.06 31.89
C GLU A 150 11.07 -5.61 31.82
N ALA A 151 11.98 -4.65 31.96
CA ALA A 151 11.69 -3.24 31.70
C ALA A 151 11.32 -3.04 30.22
N GLY A 152 10.35 -2.17 29.94
CA GLY A 152 9.87 -1.84 28.59
C GLY A 152 8.43 -1.35 28.60
N THR A 153 7.85 -1.16 27.42
CA THR A 153 6.49 -0.64 27.24
C THR A 153 5.63 -1.66 26.49
N GLN A 154 4.46 -1.99 27.06
CA GLN A 154 3.43 -2.75 26.36
C GLN A 154 2.49 -1.79 25.63
N ILE A 155 2.20 -2.11 24.37
CA ILE A 155 1.28 -1.37 23.52
C ILE A 155 0.22 -2.29 22.94
N THR A 156 -0.93 -1.71 22.65
CA THR A 156 -2.01 -2.39 21.93
C THR A 156 -2.22 -1.70 20.59
N LEU A 157 -2.22 -2.49 19.52
CA LEU A 157 -2.39 -2.05 18.14
C LEU A 157 -3.72 -2.58 17.59
N LEU A 158 -4.55 -1.70 17.06
CA LEU A 158 -5.79 -2.03 16.37
C LEU A 158 -5.51 -2.21 14.87
N ALA A 159 -5.91 -3.35 14.32
CA ALA A 159 -5.79 -3.65 12.89
C ALA A 159 -7.11 -4.15 12.32
N ARG A 160 -7.39 -3.85 11.04
CA ARG A 160 -8.56 -4.41 10.31
C ARG A 160 -8.44 -5.93 10.06
N LYS A 161 -7.21 -6.44 10.05
CA LYS A 161 -6.87 -7.85 9.84
C LYS A 161 -5.53 -8.14 10.48
N LEU A 162 -5.30 -9.39 10.90
CA LEU A 162 -4.03 -9.81 11.49
C LEU A 162 -2.87 -9.83 10.47
N GLY A 163 -3.16 -10.14 9.20
CA GLY A 163 -2.14 -10.24 8.15
C GLY A 163 -1.21 -11.44 8.36
N SER A 164 0.09 -11.24 8.12
CA SER A 164 1.14 -12.25 8.35
C SER A 164 1.77 -12.17 9.74
N LEU A 165 1.13 -11.45 10.67
CA LEU A 165 1.62 -11.32 12.04
C LEU A 165 1.20 -12.53 12.87
N ASP A 166 2.14 -13.02 13.66
CA ASP A 166 1.92 -14.07 14.66
C ASP A 166 2.62 -13.73 15.98
N ARG A 167 2.41 -14.52 17.03
CA ARG A 167 3.16 -14.41 18.29
C ARG A 167 4.67 -14.47 18.03
N GLY A 168 5.42 -13.58 18.67
CA GLY A 168 6.85 -13.40 18.50
C GLY A 168 7.27 -12.64 17.24
N SER A 169 6.32 -12.13 16.43
CA SER A 169 6.67 -11.28 15.27
C SER A 169 7.42 -10.05 15.74
N LEU A 170 8.44 -9.65 15.00
CA LEU A 170 9.37 -8.64 15.47
C LEU A 170 8.76 -7.24 15.29
N VAL A 171 9.01 -6.40 16.28
CA VAL A 171 8.76 -4.96 16.21
C VAL A 171 10.08 -4.29 15.88
N HIS A 172 10.09 -3.45 14.85
CA HIS A 172 11.27 -2.79 14.32
C HIS A 172 11.18 -1.27 14.46
N TYR A 173 12.31 -0.65 14.76
CA TYR A 173 12.51 0.79 14.67
C TYR A 173 13.68 1.06 13.73
N GLN A 174 13.43 1.76 12.62
CA GLN A 174 14.45 2.05 11.59
C GLN A 174 15.28 0.81 11.17
N GLY A 175 14.61 -0.35 11.06
CA GLY A 175 15.23 -1.63 10.70
C GLY A 175 15.87 -2.41 11.86
N LEU A 176 16.03 -1.81 13.04
CA LEU A 176 16.56 -2.48 14.24
C LEU A 176 15.44 -3.20 14.99
N VAL A 177 15.71 -4.39 15.53
CA VAL A 177 14.76 -5.13 16.37
C VAL A 177 14.58 -4.40 17.69
N ALA A 178 13.39 -3.84 17.88
CA ALA A 178 13.00 -3.05 19.03
C ALA A 178 12.06 -3.79 19.99
N GLY A 179 11.47 -4.91 19.58
CA GLY A 179 10.49 -5.61 20.39
C GLY A 179 9.86 -6.81 19.69
N GLU A 180 8.74 -7.29 20.25
CA GLU A 180 8.02 -8.44 19.72
C GLU A 180 6.52 -8.39 19.99
N VAL A 181 5.75 -9.06 19.13
CA VAL A 181 4.31 -9.25 19.25
C VAL A 181 4.05 -10.32 20.32
N LEU A 182 3.34 -9.91 21.35
CA LEU A 182 2.96 -10.70 22.52
C LEU A 182 1.82 -11.67 22.20
N GLY A 183 0.87 -11.23 21.39
CA GLY A 183 -0.29 -12.02 20.98
C GLY A 183 -1.33 -11.15 20.32
N TYR A 184 -2.48 -11.74 20.04
CA TYR A 184 -3.59 -11.04 19.40
C TYR A 184 -4.92 -11.64 19.85
N GLU A 185 -5.95 -10.82 19.82
CA GLU A 185 -7.33 -11.21 20.10
C GLU A 185 -8.28 -10.44 19.17
N MET A 186 -9.48 -11.00 19.00
CA MET A 186 -10.53 -10.31 18.25
C MET A 186 -11.12 -9.21 19.13
N ALA A 187 -11.29 -8.02 18.59
CA ALA A 187 -11.99 -6.94 19.29
C ALA A 187 -13.48 -7.28 19.42
N ASP A 188 -14.17 -6.65 20.39
CA ASP A 188 -15.60 -6.87 20.65
C ASP A 188 -16.51 -6.52 19.46
N ASP A 189 -15.99 -5.75 18.49
CA ASP A 189 -16.69 -5.41 17.25
C ASP A 189 -16.74 -6.58 16.24
N TYR A 190 -15.98 -7.66 16.46
CA TYR A 190 -15.80 -8.80 15.55
C TYR A 190 -15.29 -8.43 14.13
N HIS A 191 -14.84 -7.20 13.91
CA HIS A 191 -14.32 -6.71 12.63
C HIS A 191 -12.86 -6.28 12.72
N SER A 192 -12.36 -6.07 13.94
CA SER A 192 -11.01 -5.62 14.21
C SER A 192 -10.24 -6.63 15.07
N VAL A 193 -8.92 -6.57 14.98
CA VAL A 193 -7.98 -7.40 15.75
C VAL A 193 -7.16 -6.48 16.65
N LEU A 194 -7.11 -6.81 17.94
CA LEU A 194 -6.22 -6.19 18.91
C LEU A 194 -4.93 -7.00 18.97
N ILE A 195 -3.82 -6.38 18.62
CA ILE A 195 -2.49 -6.97 18.63
C ILE A 195 -1.75 -6.38 19.82
N HIS A 196 -1.35 -7.22 20.75
CA HIS A 196 -0.54 -6.84 21.90
C HIS A 196 0.93 -6.97 21.50
N ALA A 197 1.71 -5.93 21.72
CA ALA A 197 3.14 -5.91 21.42
C ALA A 197 3.94 -5.30 22.58
N PHE A 198 5.21 -5.67 22.68
CA PHE A 198 6.14 -5.19 23.69
C PHE A 198 7.33 -4.54 23.01
N VAL A 199 7.68 -3.34 23.46
CA VAL A 199 8.83 -2.57 23.01
C VAL A 199 9.87 -2.54 24.12
N LYS A 200 11.09 -3.00 23.79
CA LYS A 200 12.21 -3.17 24.72
C LYS A 200 12.98 -1.85 24.87
N PRO A 201 13.60 -1.58 26.04
CA PRO A 201 14.54 -0.48 26.20
C PRO A 201 15.75 -0.61 25.27
N PRO A 202 16.29 0.49 24.73
CA PRO A 202 15.89 1.89 24.97
C PRO A 202 14.78 2.39 24.01
N PHE A 203 14.23 1.54 23.15
CA PHE A 203 13.27 1.94 22.11
C PHE A 203 11.89 2.29 22.67
N ASP A 204 11.58 1.79 23.87
CA ASP A 204 10.35 2.12 24.61
C ASP A 204 10.17 3.63 24.80
N GLN A 205 11.25 4.38 25.00
CA GLN A 205 11.24 5.85 25.13
C GLN A 205 10.90 6.60 23.83
N LEU A 206 10.96 5.92 22.69
CA LEU A 206 10.63 6.49 21.39
C LEU A 206 9.14 6.38 21.08
N VAL A 207 8.41 5.54 21.82
CA VAL A 207 6.96 5.38 21.68
C VAL A 207 6.27 6.52 22.40
N ARG A 208 5.54 7.33 21.64
CA ARG A 208 4.79 8.50 22.07
C ARG A 208 3.37 8.42 21.51
N SER A 209 2.48 9.27 21.98
CA SER A 209 1.10 9.35 21.48
C SER A 209 1.00 9.64 19.96
N ASN A 210 2.02 10.23 19.34
CA ASN A 210 2.08 10.48 17.89
C ASN A 210 2.88 9.41 17.10
N THR A 211 3.30 8.32 17.75
CA THR A 211 3.98 7.21 17.07
C THR A 211 3.04 6.51 16.09
N ARG A 212 3.55 6.23 14.89
CA ARG A 212 2.81 5.57 13.82
C ARG A 212 3.38 4.18 13.61
N PHE A 213 2.51 3.18 13.56
CA PHE A 213 2.85 1.77 13.36
C PHE A 213 2.33 1.29 12.02
N TRP A 214 3.13 0.54 11.27
CA TRP A 214 2.71 -0.12 10.04
C TRP A 214 3.19 -1.56 9.97
N SER A 215 2.47 -2.37 9.20
CA SER A 215 2.92 -3.71 8.84
C SER A 215 4.17 -3.60 7.97
N ALA A 216 5.29 -4.14 8.45
CA ALA A 216 6.56 -4.26 7.71
C ALA A 216 6.62 -5.58 6.91
N SER A 217 5.46 -6.12 6.56
CA SER A 217 5.34 -7.44 5.96
C SER A 217 5.00 -7.34 4.48
N GLY A 218 5.77 -8.03 3.64
CA GLY A 218 5.51 -8.12 2.21
C GLY A 218 6.35 -7.18 1.35
N LEU A 219 6.21 -7.37 0.03
CA LEU A 219 6.94 -6.63 -0.99
C LEU A 219 6.13 -5.38 -1.38
N ASP A 220 6.61 -4.18 -1.08
CA ASP A 220 5.99 -2.94 -1.57
C ASP A 220 6.54 -2.63 -2.96
N LEU A 221 5.75 -2.97 -3.99
CA LEU A 221 6.01 -2.64 -5.37
C LEU A 221 5.06 -1.52 -5.78
N SER A 222 5.60 -0.33 -6.03
CA SER A 222 4.85 0.81 -6.56
C SER A 222 5.33 1.16 -7.97
N LEU A 223 4.37 1.43 -8.86
CA LEU A 223 4.62 1.98 -10.19
C LEU A 223 4.23 3.46 -10.17
N GLY A 224 5.23 4.34 -10.29
CA GLY A 224 5.02 5.77 -10.40
C GLY A 224 5.35 6.30 -11.80
N PRO A 225 5.08 7.59 -12.06
CA PRO A 225 5.54 8.25 -13.28
C PRO A 225 7.08 8.23 -13.43
N ASP A 226 7.82 8.14 -12.32
CA ASP A 226 9.28 8.01 -12.28
C ASP A 226 9.78 6.57 -12.54
N GLY A 227 8.88 5.63 -12.80
CA GLY A 227 9.20 4.21 -13.01
C GLY A 227 8.81 3.30 -11.83
N VAL A 228 9.50 2.17 -11.73
CA VAL A 228 9.22 1.12 -10.74
C VAL A 228 10.01 1.38 -9.47
N ARG A 229 9.33 1.57 -8.34
CA ARG A 229 9.95 1.61 -7.01
C ARG A 229 9.64 0.30 -6.28
N LEU A 230 10.70 -0.37 -5.87
CA LEU A 230 10.62 -1.57 -5.05
C LEU A 230 11.18 -1.24 -3.67
N LYS A 231 10.32 -1.18 -2.66
CA LYS A 231 10.72 -1.09 -1.26
C LYS A 231 10.68 -2.51 -0.68
N THR A 232 11.83 -3.00 -0.24
CA THR A 232 11.94 -4.29 0.43
C THR A 232 12.35 -4.07 1.87
N GLU A 233 11.54 -4.57 2.80
CA GLU A 233 11.97 -4.72 4.19
C GLU A 233 13.01 -5.84 4.33
N SER A 234 13.49 -6.07 5.55
CA SER A 234 14.42 -7.18 5.81
C SER A 234 13.84 -8.52 5.30
N LEU A 235 14.70 -9.39 4.75
CA LEU A 235 14.28 -10.73 4.27
C LEU A 235 13.55 -11.54 5.34
N GLN A 236 13.87 -11.30 6.61
CA GLN A 236 13.19 -11.93 7.76
C GLN A 236 11.76 -11.40 7.92
N ALA A 237 11.53 -10.10 7.76
CA ALA A 237 10.19 -9.49 7.81
C ALA A 237 9.30 -9.90 6.62
N LEU A 238 9.90 -10.12 5.44
CA LEU A 238 9.19 -10.68 4.28
C LEU A 238 8.65 -12.09 4.53
N LEU A 239 9.42 -12.93 5.24
CA LEU A 239 9.05 -14.33 5.48
C LEU A 239 8.16 -14.53 6.70
N PHE A 240 8.39 -13.76 7.76
CA PHE A 240 7.78 -14.00 9.07
C PHE A 240 6.90 -12.87 9.56
N GLY A 241 6.71 -11.84 8.75
CA GLY A 241 5.99 -10.63 9.12
C GLY A 241 6.71 -9.82 10.20
N GLY A 242 6.30 -8.56 10.32
CA GLY A 242 6.83 -7.66 11.32
C GLY A 242 6.00 -6.38 11.41
N ILE A 243 6.23 -5.65 12.48
CA ILE A 243 5.65 -4.33 12.71
C ILE A 243 6.82 -3.35 12.70
N ALA A 244 6.71 -2.27 11.95
CA ALA A 244 7.65 -1.17 12.04
C ALA A 244 6.95 0.05 12.64
N PHE A 245 7.72 0.90 13.31
CA PHE A 245 7.21 2.16 13.83
C PHE A 245 8.22 3.29 13.65
N ASP A 246 7.67 4.50 13.63
CA ASP A 246 8.44 5.75 13.64
C ASP A 246 7.65 6.84 14.36
N THR A 247 8.38 7.79 14.92
CA THR A 247 7.84 8.89 15.72
C THR A 247 8.26 10.20 15.05
N PRO A 248 7.35 10.86 14.32
CA PRO A 248 7.68 12.07 13.57
C PRO A 248 8.28 13.17 14.46
N ALA A 249 9.39 13.75 14.02
CA ALA A 249 9.98 14.94 14.64
C ALA A 249 9.19 16.19 14.21
N GLY A 250 8.01 16.40 14.80
CA GLY A 250 7.11 17.51 14.45
C GLY A 250 6.39 18.10 15.66
N GLN A 251 5.90 19.33 15.50
CA GLN A 251 5.26 20.21 16.51
C GLN A 251 3.96 19.70 17.16
N ASP A 252 3.59 18.43 16.95
CA ASP A 252 2.44 17.86 17.63
C ASP A 252 2.77 17.72 19.12
N GLN A 253 1.91 18.25 19.98
CA GLN A 253 2.00 18.07 21.43
C GLN A 253 1.78 16.59 21.76
N ALA A 254 2.82 15.79 21.60
CA ALA A 254 2.80 14.39 21.98
C ALA A 254 2.73 14.32 23.50
N ALA A 255 1.61 13.84 24.04
CA ALA A 255 1.54 13.41 25.42
C ALA A 255 2.55 12.28 25.64
N ASP A 256 3.35 12.41 26.70
CA ASP A 256 4.32 11.39 27.13
C ASP A 256 3.62 10.20 27.79
N ASP A 257 2.39 10.36 28.30
CA ASP A 257 1.60 9.25 28.84
C ASP A 257 0.87 8.52 27.71
N ILE A 258 1.30 7.30 27.46
CA ILE A 258 0.74 6.38 26.47
C ILE A 258 -0.06 5.24 27.12
N THR A 259 -0.24 5.27 28.45
CA THR A 259 -0.87 4.19 29.20
C THR A 259 -2.33 4.04 28.78
N GLY A 260 -2.67 2.87 28.23
CA GLY A 260 -4.04 2.58 27.76
C GLY A 260 -4.39 3.18 26.39
N LEU A 261 -3.44 3.79 25.69
CA LEU A 261 -3.65 4.19 24.30
C LEU A 261 -3.67 2.96 23.40
N VAL A 262 -4.63 2.94 22.47
CA VAL A 262 -4.70 1.96 21.38
C VAL A 262 -4.22 2.64 20.12
N PHE A 263 -3.10 2.19 19.57
CA PHE A 263 -2.55 2.70 18.32
C PHE A 263 -3.20 2.00 17.13
N THR A 264 -3.18 2.63 15.95
CA THR A 264 -3.63 1.98 14.71
C THR A 264 -2.43 1.34 14.01
N LEU A 265 -2.57 0.09 13.59
CA LEU A 265 -1.62 -0.57 12.69
C LEU A 265 -2.03 -0.31 11.24
N HIS A 266 -1.24 0.48 10.53
CA HIS A 266 -1.44 0.77 9.11
C HIS A 266 -0.96 -0.38 8.22
N ASP A 267 -1.54 -0.47 7.02
CA ASP A 267 -1.21 -1.52 6.06
C ASP A 267 0.24 -1.39 5.56
N ASP A 268 0.73 -0.16 5.35
CA ASP A 268 2.09 0.15 4.90
C ASP A 268 2.53 1.58 5.32
N GLN A 269 3.77 1.94 5.03
CA GLN A 269 4.33 3.27 5.31
C GLN A 269 3.66 4.39 4.49
N GLN A 270 3.23 4.11 3.25
CA GLN A 270 2.62 5.12 2.37
C GLN A 270 1.26 5.58 2.91
N ALA A 271 0.50 4.67 3.53
CA ALA A 271 -0.76 4.97 4.21
C ALA A 271 -0.55 5.96 5.36
N ILE A 272 0.61 5.93 6.03
CA ILE A 272 0.96 6.88 7.10
C ILE A 272 1.29 8.26 6.53
N GLU A 273 2.05 8.33 5.44
CA GLU A 273 2.38 9.60 4.78
C GLU A 273 1.10 10.31 4.31
N ALA A 274 0.12 9.57 3.81
CA ALA A 274 -1.19 10.11 3.42
C ALA A 274 -2.05 10.61 4.59
N LEU A 275 -1.79 10.14 5.82
CA LEU A 275 -2.48 10.59 7.05
C LEU A 275 -1.81 11.77 7.74
N GLY A 276 -0.63 12.20 7.26
CA GLY A 276 0.11 13.32 7.84
C GLY A 276 -0.56 14.69 7.73
N TYR A 277 -1.71 14.78 7.03
CA TYR A 277 -2.43 16.02 6.80
C TYR A 277 -3.78 15.99 7.53
N VAL A 278 -3.91 16.79 8.59
CA VAL A 278 -5.04 16.75 9.54
C VAL A 278 -6.24 17.49 8.97
N GLN A 279 -6.01 18.62 8.28
CA GLN A 279 -7.07 19.36 7.61
C GLN A 279 -7.33 18.88 6.19
N LYS A 280 -8.57 18.47 5.95
CA LYS A 280 -9.06 17.96 4.66
C LYS A 280 -10.30 18.74 4.23
N VAL A 281 -10.30 19.24 3.01
CA VAL A 281 -11.40 20.05 2.46
C VAL A 281 -11.93 19.40 1.21
N ARG A 282 -13.21 19.00 1.25
CA ARG A 282 -13.85 18.29 0.14
C ARG A 282 -14.49 19.26 -0.85
N PHE A 283 -14.32 18.96 -2.13
CA PHE A 283 -14.97 19.64 -3.25
C PHE A 283 -15.59 18.62 -4.19
N VAL A 284 -16.68 19.01 -4.85
CA VAL A 284 -17.27 18.24 -5.95
C VAL A 284 -16.92 18.89 -7.29
N LEU A 285 -16.61 18.06 -8.28
CA LEU A 285 -16.37 18.46 -9.65
C LEU A 285 -17.29 17.68 -10.58
N PHE A 286 -17.72 18.32 -11.65
CA PHE A 286 -18.54 17.69 -12.68
C PHE A 286 -17.81 17.77 -14.02
N PHE A 287 -17.40 16.63 -14.56
CA PHE A 287 -16.77 16.57 -15.88
C PHE A 287 -17.81 16.23 -16.94
N ALA A 288 -17.78 16.95 -18.07
CA ALA A 288 -18.66 16.70 -19.21
C ALA A 288 -18.16 15.55 -20.09
N GLY A 289 -16.85 15.31 -20.10
CA GLY A 289 -16.19 14.25 -20.87
C GLY A 289 -16.09 12.92 -20.11
N SER A 290 -15.41 11.97 -20.76
CA SER A 290 -15.11 10.67 -20.15
C SER A 290 -14.13 10.82 -18.99
N VAL A 291 -14.47 10.23 -17.84
CA VAL A 291 -13.54 10.09 -16.70
C VAL A 291 -12.75 8.77 -16.74
N ARG A 292 -12.74 8.07 -17.89
CA ARG A 292 -12.05 6.78 -18.02
C ARG A 292 -10.56 6.94 -17.72
N GLY A 293 -10.06 6.15 -16.77
CA GLY A 293 -8.68 6.21 -16.29
C GLY A 293 -8.53 7.04 -15.01
N LEU A 294 -9.58 7.73 -14.54
CA LEU A 294 -9.61 8.40 -13.24
C LEU A 294 -10.03 7.40 -12.16
N ASN A 295 -9.13 7.09 -11.24
CA ASN A 295 -9.36 6.17 -10.13
C ASN A 295 -9.48 6.91 -8.79
N VAL A 296 -10.15 6.28 -7.82
CA VAL A 296 -10.07 6.73 -6.42
C VAL A 296 -8.60 6.66 -5.97
N GLY A 297 -8.12 7.73 -5.34
CA GLY A 297 -6.72 7.93 -4.98
C GLY A 297 -5.89 8.68 -6.03
N ALA A 298 -6.44 8.96 -7.23
CA ALA A 298 -5.73 9.74 -8.25
C ALA A 298 -5.32 11.12 -7.69
N PRO A 299 -4.10 11.58 -7.99
CA PRO A 299 -3.59 12.83 -7.42
C PRO A 299 -4.40 14.02 -7.96
N VAL A 300 -4.62 15.00 -7.07
CA VAL A 300 -5.05 16.34 -7.45
C VAL A 300 -3.83 17.22 -7.37
N GLU A 301 -3.48 17.88 -8.46
CA GLU A 301 -2.25 18.66 -8.58
C GLU A 301 -2.56 20.11 -8.91
N PHE A 302 -1.71 21.03 -8.44
CA PHE A 302 -1.71 22.42 -8.88
C PHE A 302 -0.32 22.71 -9.44
N LYS A 303 -0.23 22.99 -10.75
CA LYS A 303 1.05 23.21 -11.44
C LYS A 303 2.07 22.07 -11.22
N GLY A 304 1.60 20.83 -11.25
CA GLY A 304 2.43 19.62 -11.07
C GLY A 304 2.81 19.31 -9.62
N ILE A 305 2.32 20.07 -8.64
CA ILE A 305 2.50 19.77 -7.22
C ILE A 305 1.22 19.14 -6.70
N LYS A 306 1.30 17.92 -6.17
CA LYS A 306 0.15 17.26 -5.55
C LYS A 306 -0.33 18.07 -4.33
N VAL A 307 -1.62 18.39 -4.31
CA VAL A 307 -2.32 19.18 -3.28
C VAL A 307 -3.53 18.45 -2.70
N GLY A 308 -3.82 17.24 -3.19
CA GLY A 308 -4.93 16.43 -2.73
C GLY A 308 -5.06 15.10 -3.46
N ALA A 309 -6.22 14.48 -3.34
CA ALA A 309 -6.57 13.22 -4.00
C ALA A 309 -8.07 13.10 -4.33
N VAL A 310 -8.39 12.28 -5.33
CA VAL A 310 -9.77 11.88 -5.66
C VAL A 310 -10.26 10.87 -4.61
N THR A 311 -11.43 11.12 -4.03
CA THR A 311 -12.03 10.24 -3.00
C THR A 311 -13.22 9.45 -3.54
N SER A 312 -13.91 9.95 -4.56
CA SER A 312 -15.06 9.25 -5.15
C SER A 312 -15.27 9.63 -6.60
N VAL A 313 -15.67 8.65 -7.42
CA VAL A 313 -16.11 8.83 -8.80
C VAL A 313 -17.42 8.05 -8.94
N GLN A 314 -18.52 8.74 -9.22
CA GLN A 314 -19.85 8.12 -9.32
C GLN A 314 -20.56 8.60 -10.58
N LEU A 315 -21.49 7.80 -11.09
CA LEU A 315 -22.43 8.19 -12.13
C LEU A 315 -23.77 8.50 -11.47
N GLU A 316 -24.27 9.70 -11.66
CA GLU A 316 -25.53 10.18 -11.12
C GLU A 316 -26.50 10.46 -12.25
N TYR A 317 -27.75 10.05 -12.07
CA TYR A 317 -28.84 10.38 -12.98
C TYR A 317 -29.72 11.42 -12.30
N ASP A 318 -29.89 12.58 -12.95
CA ASP A 318 -30.78 13.64 -12.48
C ASP A 318 -32.15 13.47 -13.16
N ASP A 319 -33.14 13.01 -12.40
CA ASP A 319 -34.51 12.80 -12.86
C ASP A 319 -35.17 14.08 -13.38
N GLN A 320 -34.80 15.26 -12.84
CA GLN A 320 -35.42 16.53 -13.24
C GLN A 320 -34.93 17.01 -14.60
N THR A 321 -33.66 16.76 -14.91
CA THR A 321 -33.04 17.15 -16.18
C THR A 321 -32.90 15.99 -17.17
N ALA A 322 -33.30 14.78 -16.77
CA ALA A 322 -33.13 13.53 -17.50
C ALA A 322 -31.69 13.34 -18.03
N ALA A 323 -30.70 13.79 -17.26
CA ALA A 323 -29.31 13.85 -17.68
C ALA A 323 -28.41 13.05 -16.75
N PHE A 324 -27.44 12.34 -17.33
CA PHE A 324 -26.36 11.70 -16.57
C PHE A 324 -25.24 12.71 -16.29
N ARG A 325 -24.75 12.71 -15.06
CA ARG A 325 -23.62 13.53 -14.61
C ARG A 325 -22.61 12.65 -13.89
N ILE A 326 -21.36 13.05 -13.94
CA ILE A 326 -20.26 12.32 -13.31
C ILE A 326 -19.69 13.18 -12.18
N PRO A 327 -20.27 13.14 -10.98
CA PRO A 327 -19.67 13.78 -9.83
C PRO A 327 -18.37 13.07 -9.43
N VAL A 328 -17.30 13.85 -9.41
CA VAL A 328 -16.00 13.46 -8.85
C VAL A 328 -15.81 14.25 -7.55
N VAL A 329 -15.62 13.55 -6.44
CA VAL A 329 -15.33 14.17 -5.15
C VAL A 329 -13.82 14.14 -4.94
N ILE A 330 -13.24 15.30 -4.68
CA ILE A 330 -11.83 15.44 -4.31
C ILE A 330 -11.70 15.91 -2.87
N GLU A 331 -10.55 15.61 -2.30
CA GLU A 331 -10.09 16.10 -1.02
C GLU A 331 -8.80 16.88 -1.22
N LEU A 332 -8.79 18.14 -0.79
CA LEU A 332 -7.62 19.01 -0.79
C LEU A 332 -7.03 19.08 0.62
N GLU A 333 -5.71 19.13 0.69
CA GLU A 333 -4.91 19.08 1.92
C GLU A 333 -4.15 20.42 2.05
N PRO A 334 -4.74 21.46 2.68
CA PRO A 334 -4.16 22.81 2.70
C PRO A 334 -2.78 22.88 3.36
N GLU A 335 -2.50 21.96 4.28
CA GLU A 335 -1.22 21.84 5.00
C GLU A 335 -0.03 21.55 4.07
N ARG A 336 -0.28 21.10 2.84
CA ARG A 336 0.74 20.91 1.80
C ARG A 336 1.18 22.21 1.14
N ILE A 337 0.41 23.28 1.32
CA ILE A 337 0.65 24.59 0.71
C ILE A 337 1.36 25.48 1.73
N ILE A 338 2.62 25.80 1.46
CA ILE A 338 3.36 26.79 2.25
C ILE A 338 2.84 28.18 1.86
N GLU A 339 2.00 28.77 2.71
CA GLU A 339 1.46 30.11 2.50
C GLU A 339 2.32 31.20 3.14
N ARG A 340 2.43 32.36 2.47
CA ARG A 340 2.85 33.62 3.10
C ARG A 340 1.59 34.30 3.64
N GLY A 341 1.10 33.85 4.80
CA GLY A 341 -0.16 34.28 5.42
C GLY A 341 -0.75 33.19 6.33
N GLU A 342 -2.03 33.29 6.70
CA GLU A 342 -2.76 32.27 7.48
C GLU A 342 -4.16 31.97 6.93
N SER A 343 -4.48 32.40 5.71
CA SER A 343 -5.85 32.33 5.17
C SER A 343 -6.26 30.90 4.78
N LEU A 344 -5.33 30.11 4.22
CA LEU A 344 -5.59 28.71 3.86
C LEU A 344 -5.63 27.81 5.10
N LYS A 345 -4.87 28.13 6.16
CA LYS A 345 -4.90 27.38 7.43
C LYS A 345 -6.11 27.68 8.32
N LYS A 346 -6.58 28.94 8.34
CA LYS A 346 -7.71 29.36 9.20
C LYS A 346 -9.08 29.14 8.57
N ALA A 347 -9.21 29.43 7.27
CA ALA A 347 -10.49 29.37 6.56
C ALA A 347 -10.29 28.80 5.14
N PRO A 348 -9.85 27.54 5.01
CA PRO A 348 -9.50 26.96 3.73
C PRO A 348 -10.65 27.02 2.70
N ARG A 349 -11.89 26.74 3.13
CA ARG A 349 -13.07 26.79 2.24
C ARG A 349 -13.25 28.18 1.62
N GLU A 350 -13.16 29.22 2.42
CA GLU A 350 -13.34 30.62 1.97
C GLU A 350 -12.19 31.05 1.05
N ALA A 351 -10.96 30.65 1.40
CA ALA A 351 -9.79 30.91 0.58
C ALA A 351 -9.89 30.24 -0.80
N PHE A 352 -10.29 28.97 -0.87
CA PHE A 352 -10.51 28.27 -2.14
C PHE A 352 -11.67 28.86 -2.93
N GLN A 353 -12.78 29.26 -2.29
CA GLN A 353 -13.86 29.97 -2.97
C GLN A 353 -13.39 31.31 -3.57
N ALA A 354 -12.51 32.05 -2.87
CA ALA A 354 -11.90 33.25 -3.41
C ALA A 354 -11.01 32.95 -4.64
N LEU A 355 -10.28 31.83 -4.63
CA LEU A 355 -9.51 31.37 -5.79
C LEU A 355 -10.42 30.97 -6.96
N VAL A 356 -11.53 30.29 -6.71
CA VAL A 356 -12.54 29.95 -7.74
C VAL A 356 -13.09 31.20 -8.41
N LYS A 357 -13.40 32.24 -7.63
CA LYS A 357 -13.82 33.56 -8.14
C LYS A 357 -12.74 34.25 -8.98
N ARG A 358 -11.46 34.00 -8.67
CA ARG A 358 -10.29 34.53 -9.41
C ARG A 358 -9.89 33.66 -10.60
N GLY A 359 -10.62 32.57 -10.85
CA GLY A 359 -10.43 31.73 -12.04
C GLY A 359 -9.86 30.34 -11.76
N LEU A 360 -9.77 29.86 -10.52
CA LEU A 360 -9.37 28.47 -10.27
C LEU A 360 -10.35 27.51 -10.95
N ARG A 361 -9.82 26.62 -11.79
CA ARG A 361 -10.56 25.57 -12.50
C ARG A 361 -9.85 24.24 -12.40
N ALA A 362 -10.61 23.17 -12.48
CA ALA A 362 -10.06 21.83 -12.65
C ALA A 362 -10.22 21.33 -14.08
N ARG A 363 -9.30 20.47 -14.50
CA ARG A 363 -9.41 19.69 -15.73
C ARG A 363 -8.85 18.30 -15.52
N LEU A 364 -9.28 17.36 -16.35
CA LEU A 364 -8.66 16.03 -16.40
C LEU A 364 -7.43 16.12 -17.30
N GLN A 365 -6.33 15.57 -16.81
CA GLN A 365 -5.10 15.46 -17.57
C GLN A 365 -4.55 14.04 -17.44
N THR A 366 -3.88 13.54 -18.48
CA THR A 366 -3.23 12.23 -18.44
C THR A 366 -2.00 12.31 -17.53
N GLY A 367 -2.06 11.61 -16.40
CA GLY A 367 -0.97 11.53 -15.44
C GLY A 367 0.08 10.47 -15.82
N ASN A 368 -0.37 9.36 -16.40
CA ASN A 368 0.53 8.31 -16.89
C ASN A 368 0.13 7.87 -18.30
N LEU A 369 0.98 8.16 -19.27
CA LEU A 369 0.77 7.84 -20.68
C LEU A 369 0.82 6.33 -20.97
N LEU A 370 1.52 5.54 -20.14
CA LEU A 370 1.64 4.09 -20.30
C LEU A 370 0.35 3.37 -19.90
N THR A 371 -0.25 3.79 -18.79
CA THR A 371 -1.44 3.13 -18.22
C THR A 371 -2.75 3.83 -18.58
N GLY A 372 -2.66 5.05 -19.15
CA GLY A 372 -3.82 5.90 -19.42
C GLY A 372 -4.50 6.44 -18.16
N GLN A 373 -3.81 6.42 -17.01
CA GLN A 373 -4.37 6.96 -15.77
C GLN A 373 -4.48 8.48 -15.84
N LEU A 374 -5.63 9.00 -15.43
CA LEU A 374 -5.93 10.42 -15.34
C LEU A 374 -5.63 10.96 -13.94
N LEU A 375 -5.30 12.24 -13.88
CA LEU A 375 -5.22 13.05 -12.67
C LEU A 375 -6.12 14.28 -12.81
N VAL A 376 -6.37 14.95 -11.68
CA VAL A 376 -7.08 16.23 -11.66
C VAL A 376 -6.06 17.35 -11.58
N ASP A 377 -5.94 18.15 -12.64
CA ASP A 377 -5.08 19.32 -12.68
C ASP A 377 -5.88 20.57 -12.32
N LEU A 378 -5.39 21.33 -11.34
CA LEU A 378 -5.93 22.61 -10.90
C LEU A 378 -5.05 23.73 -11.45
N ASP A 379 -5.67 24.67 -12.18
CA ASP A 379 -4.95 25.83 -12.72
C ASP A 379 -5.81 27.09 -12.73
N MET A 380 -5.16 28.25 -12.88
CA MET A 380 -5.81 29.56 -12.88
C MET A 380 -6.22 29.95 -14.31
N GLN A 381 -7.52 29.87 -14.58
CA GLN A 381 -8.17 30.18 -15.85
C GLN A 381 -9.15 31.37 -15.70
N PRO A 382 -8.65 32.62 -15.55
CA PRO A 382 -9.47 33.80 -15.26
C PRO A 382 -10.45 34.18 -16.38
N LYS A 383 -10.21 33.72 -17.61
CA LYS A 383 -11.06 34.01 -18.78
C LYS A 383 -12.17 32.97 -19.00
N SER A 384 -12.20 31.89 -18.22
CA SER A 384 -13.17 30.80 -18.40
C SER A 384 -14.53 31.13 -17.76
N PRO A 385 -15.66 30.82 -18.43
CA PRO A 385 -16.98 31.07 -17.88
C PRO A 385 -17.20 30.26 -16.60
N LEU A 386 -17.79 30.87 -15.58
CA LEU A 386 -18.17 30.17 -14.35
C LEU A 386 -19.45 29.37 -14.62
N ARG A 387 -19.32 28.06 -14.82
CA ARG A 387 -20.44 27.12 -14.93
C ARG A 387 -20.48 26.28 -13.66
N LEU A 388 -21.57 26.38 -12.91
CA LEU A 388 -21.82 25.59 -11.71
C LEU A 388 -22.99 24.64 -11.99
N MET A 389 -22.80 23.36 -11.77
CA MET A 389 -23.75 22.28 -12.02
C MET A 389 -24.27 21.61 -10.74
N GLY A 390 -23.71 21.95 -9.58
CA GLY A 390 -23.93 21.30 -8.28
C GLY A 390 -24.95 21.96 -7.36
N ALA A 391 -26.04 22.52 -7.91
CA ALA A 391 -27.10 23.07 -7.08
C ALA A 391 -27.69 21.97 -6.16
N GLY A 392 -27.54 22.12 -4.84
CA GLY A 392 -28.16 21.25 -3.82
C GLY A 392 -27.24 20.27 -3.08
N ARG A 393 -25.92 20.26 -3.31
CA ARG A 393 -24.98 19.41 -2.54
C ARG A 393 -24.37 20.09 -1.33
N ALA A 394 -23.93 19.27 -0.37
CA ALA A 394 -23.26 19.71 0.86
C ALA A 394 -21.81 20.18 0.58
N GLU A 395 -21.12 19.56 -0.37
CA GLU A 395 -19.78 19.96 -0.79
C GLU A 395 -19.80 21.16 -1.75
N PRO A 396 -18.89 22.14 -1.59
CA PRO A 396 -18.73 23.22 -2.56
C PRO A 396 -18.24 22.70 -3.91
N GLU A 397 -18.78 23.25 -4.99
CA GLU A 397 -18.38 22.89 -6.35
C GLU A 397 -17.11 23.64 -6.78
N LEU A 398 -16.16 22.90 -7.34
CA LEU A 398 -15.00 23.45 -8.03
C LEU A 398 -15.25 23.35 -9.54
N PRO A 399 -15.36 24.48 -10.27
CA PRO A 399 -15.75 24.46 -11.67
C PRO A 399 -14.70 23.79 -12.55
N THR A 400 -15.16 23.04 -13.53
CA THR A 400 -14.32 22.29 -14.47
C THR A 400 -14.23 22.98 -15.82
N VAL A 401 -13.15 22.68 -16.55
CA VAL A 401 -13.00 22.99 -17.97
C VAL A 401 -12.68 21.71 -18.73
N GLU A 402 -12.93 21.71 -20.03
CA GLU A 402 -12.60 20.59 -20.91
C GLU A 402 -11.08 20.37 -20.96
N GLY A 403 -10.67 19.11 -20.98
CA GLY A 403 -9.26 18.73 -21.07
C GLY A 403 -8.66 19.06 -22.45
N ASP A 404 -7.33 19.13 -22.52
CA ASP A 404 -6.63 19.53 -23.75
C ASP A 404 -6.90 18.58 -24.92
N PHE A 405 -7.06 17.27 -24.64
CA PHE A 405 -7.39 16.27 -25.66
C PHE A 405 -8.82 16.42 -26.19
N ASP A 406 -9.78 16.72 -25.31
CA ASP A 406 -11.18 16.96 -25.71
C ASP A 406 -11.29 18.19 -26.61
N GLN A 407 -10.48 19.22 -26.37
CA GLN A 407 -10.43 20.41 -27.22
C GLN A 407 -9.85 20.10 -28.61
N ILE A 408 -8.77 19.31 -28.69
CA ILE A 408 -8.17 18.89 -29.96
C ILE A 408 -9.18 18.08 -30.79
N THR A 409 -9.84 17.09 -30.18
CA THR A 409 -10.84 16.27 -30.89
C THR A 409 -12.03 17.10 -31.36
N THR A 410 -12.52 18.04 -30.55
CA THR A 410 -13.61 18.96 -30.94
C THR A 410 -13.22 19.87 -32.09
N GLN A 411 -12.00 20.42 -32.08
CA GLN A 411 -11.47 21.21 -33.19
C GLN A 411 -11.35 20.37 -34.46
N LEU A 412 -10.80 19.15 -34.37
CA LEU A 412 -10.69 18.23 -35.50
C LEU A 412 -12.07 17.90 -36.10
N LYS A 413 -13.06 17.55 -35.29
CA LYS A 413 -14.45 17.35 -35.74
C LYS A 413 -15.01 18.57 -36.46
N GLY A 414 -14.73 19.77 -35.95
CA GLY A 414 -15.11 21.02 -36.60
C GLY A 414 -14.45 21.20 -37.98
N LEU A 415 -13.21 20.77 -38.14
CA LEU A 415 -12.50 20.79 -39.43
C LEU A 415 -13.09 19.75 -40.40
N VAL A 416 -13.37 18.53 -39.93
CA VAL A 416 -14.01 17.47 -40.75
C VAL A 416 -15.36 17.95 -41.26
N ALA A 417 -16.20 18.49 -40.38
CA ALA A 417 -17.52 18.99 -40.75
C ALA A 417 -17.45 20.11 -41.82
N LYS A 418 -16.46 21.01 -41.71
CA LYS A 418 -16.25 22.06 -42.72
C LYS A 418 -15.75 21.51 -44.05
N LEU A 419 -14.89 20.48 -44.01
CA LEU A 419 -14.39 19.82 -45.22
C LEU A 419 -15.49 18.99 -45.90
N ASP A 420 -16.38 18.38 -45.14
CA ASP A 420 -17.52 17.63 -45.66
C ASP A 420 -18.51 18.51 -46.44
N GLN A 421 -18.61 19.78 -46.06
CA GLN A 421 -19.44 20.80 -46.71
C GLN A 421 -18.85 21.31 -48.04
N LEU A 422 -17.59 21.01 -48.35
CA LEU A 422 -16.99 21.41 -49.62
C LEU A 422 -17.39 20.44 -50.73
N ASP A 423 -18.21 20.91 -51.67
CA ASP A 423 -18.61 20.15 -52.85
C ASP A 423 -17.55 20.25 -53.95
N ILE A 424 -16.62 19.30 -53.94
CA ILE A 424 -15.51 19.17 -54.89
C ILE A 424 -16.04 18.99 -56.33
N ALA A 425 -17.19 18.35 -56.51
CA ALA A 425 -17.78 18.12 -57.84
C ALA A 425 -18.29 19.42 -58.44
N THR A 426 -18.93 20.26 -57.63
CA THR A 426 -19.43 21.59 -58.06
C THR A 426 -18.28 22.55 -58.40
N ILE A 427 -17.20 22.54 -57.60
CA ILE A 427 -15.98 23.32 -57.88
C ILE A 427 -15.36 22.90 -59.22
N GLY A 428 -15.22 21.59 -59.46
CA GLY A 428 -14.72 21.05 -60.72
C GLY A 428 -15.61 21.42 -61.92
N GLY A 429 -16.93 21.34 -61.76
CA GLY A 429 -17.90 21.70 -62.80
C GLY A 429 -17.88 23.19 -63.14
N GLN A 430 -17.78 24.08 -62.15
CA GLN A 430 -17.70 25.53 -62.36
C GLN A 430 -16.37 25.96 -62.99
N LEU A 431 -15.25 25.35 -62.58
CA LEU A 431 -13.95 25.54 -63.20
C LEU A 431 -13.97 25.07 -64.67
N GLN A 432 -14.53 23.89 -64.94
CA GLN A 432 -14.65 23.36 -66.30
C GLN A 432 -15.57 24.24 -67.18
N ALA A 433 -16.65 24.79 -66.63
CA ALA A 433 -17.53 25.73 -67.32
C ALA A 433 -16.82 27.06 -67.63
N THR A 434 -16.00 27.57 -66.71
CA THR A 434 -15.20 28.79 -66.92
C THR A 434 -14.11 28.57 -67.96
N LEU A 435 -13.46 27.41 -67.96
CA LEU A 435 -12.41 27.05 -68.90
C LEU A 435 -12.93 26.83 -70.33
N LYS A 436 -14.18 26.37 -70.49
CA LYS A 436 -14.87 26.31 -71.80
C LYS A 436 -15.06 27.68 -72.45
N GLY A 437 -15.05 28.77 -71.67
CA GLY A 437 -15.15 30.15 -72.18
C GLY A 437 -13.90 30.65 -72.92
N THR A 438 -12.76 29.97 -72.75
CA THR A 438 -11.48 30.29 -73.41
C THR A 438 -11.02 29.11 -74.28
N ALA A 439 -11.28 29.19 -75.59
CA ALA A 439 -11.04 28.10 -76.55
C ALA A 439 -9.57 27.62 -76.67
N ALA A 440 -8.60 28.39 -76.18
CA ALA A 440 -7.19 28.00 -76.16
C ALA A 440 -6.79 27.09 -74.98
N ILE A 441 -7.62 27.01 -73.93
CA ILE A 441 -7.32 26.28 -72.68
C ILE A 441 -8.27 25.08 -72.49
N ALA A 442 -9.46 25.13 -73.09
CA ALA A 442 -10.54 24.13 -72.94
C ALA A 442 -10.23 22.71 -73.45
N ASN A 443 -9.23 22.54 -74.31
CA ASN A 443 -8.92 21.26 -74.97
C ASN A 443 -7.60 20.62 -74.52
N SER A 444 -6.98 21.07 -73.43
CA SER A 444 -5.77 20.42 -72.92
C SER A 444 -6.16 19.25 -72.00
N PRO A 445 -5.90 17.97 -72.40
CA PRO A 445 -6.21 16.81 -71.57
C PRO A 445 -5.39 16.76 -70.27
N GLN A 446 -4.46 17.69 -70.08
CA GLN A 446 -3.67 17.80 -68.86
C GLN A 446 -4.35 18.62 -67.75
N ILE A 447 -5.19 19.61 -68.06
CA ILE A 447 -5.93 20.38 -67.02
C ILE A 447 -7.03 19.51 -66.39
N GLY A 448 -7.70 18.68 -67.19
CA GLY A 448 -8.64 17.68 -66.67
C GLY A 448 -7.97 16.74 -65.66
N ARG A 449 -6.76 16.26 -65.98
CA ARG A 449 -5.96 15.42 -65.06
C ARG A 449 -5.51 16.15 -63.80
N ALA A 450 -5.18 17.44 -63.88
CA ALA A 450 -4.81 18.24 -62.71
C ALA A 450 -6.01 18.47 -61.76
N LEU A 451 -7.20 18.74 -62.30
CA LEU A 451 -8.43 18.88 -61.51
C LEU A 451 -8.86 17.55 -60.89
N GLU A 452 -8.71 16.44 -61.62
CA GLU A 452 -8.94 15.09 -61.11
C GLU A 452 -7.95 14.74 -59.99
N GLY A 453 -6.67 15.09 -60.13
CA GLY A 453 -5.64 14.92 -59.10
C GLY A 453 -5.90 15.74 -57.83
N LEU A 454 -6.38 16.98 -57.95
CA LEU A 454 -6.80 17.81 -56.82
C LEU A 454 -8.02 17.21 -56.10
N GLY A 455 -9.02 16.76 -56.86
CA GLY A 455 -10.20 16.08 -56.30
C GLY A 455 -9.83 14.81 -55.55
N ALA A 456 -8.92 14.01 -56.11
CA ALA A 456 -8.40 12.81 -55.46
C ALA A 456 -7.60 13.13 -54.18
N SER A 457 -6.80 14.21 -54.18
CA SER A 457 -6.01 14.63 -53.01
C SER A 457 -6.90 15.12 -51.86
N LEU A 458 -7.95 15.89 -52.18
CA LEU A 458 -8.95 16.32 -51.21
C LEU A 458 -9.78 15.14 -50.68
N ALA A 459 -10.11 14.17 -51.53
CA ALA A 459 -10.79 12.93 -51.12
C ALA A 459 -9.91 12.08 -50.18
N SER A 460 -8.61 11.97 -50.45
CA SER A 460 -7.67 11.28 -49.55
C SER A 460 -7.51 11.99 -48.21
N LEU A 461 -7.42 13.34 -48.20
CA LEU A 461 -7.37 14.12 -46.96
C LEU A 461 -8.66 13.94 -46.13
N ARG A 462 -9.82 13.97 -46.80
CA ARG A 462 -11.12 13.71 -46.17
C ARG A 462 -11.18 12.30 -45.55
N SER A 463 -10.69 11.29 -46.27
CA SER A 463 -10.61 9.90 -45.80
C SER A 463 -9.72 9.76 -44.56
N ILE A 464 -8.54 10.38 -44.55
CA ILE A 464 -7.62 10.39 -43.40
C ILE A 464 -8.31 11.00 -42.17
N LEU A 465 -8.94 12.16 -42.34
CA LEU A 465 -9.61 12.86 -41.24
C LEU A 465 -10.82 12.10 -40.69
N HIS A 466 -11.62 11.44 -41.55
CA HIS A 466 -12.72 10.56 -41.12
C HIS A 466 -12.23 9.34 -40.34
N LYS A 467 -11.11 8.74 -40.77
CA LYS A 467 -10.51 7.61 -40.05
C LYS A 467 -9.93 8.00 -38.69
N LEU A 468 -9.40 9.22 -38.57
CA LEU A 468 -8.94 9.79 -37.30
C LEU A 468 -10.09 10.10 -36.33
N ASP A 469 -11.28 10.46 -36.85
CA ASP A 469 -12.47 10.71 -36.02
C ASP A 469 -13.18 9.42 -35.57
N ALA A 470 -12.85 8.26 -36.14
CA ALA A 470 -13.35 6.97 -35.66
C ALA A 470 -12.66 6.59 -34.33
N HIS A 471 -13.17 7.12 -33.22
CA HIS A 471 -12.66 6.96 -31.84
C HIS A 471 -12.65 5.50 -31.29
N ALA A 472 -12.83 4.47 -32.14
CA ALA A 472 -13.19 3.11 -31.71
C ALA A 472 -12.19 2.01 -32.11
N GLU A 473 -11.25 2.26 -33.04
CA GLU A 473 -10.30 1.22 -33.49
C GLU A 473 -8.94 1.32 -32.77
N PRO A 474 -8.23 0.19 -32.57
CA PRO A 474 -6.89 0.18 -32.01
C PRO A 474 -5.98 1.15 -32.78
N LEU A 475 -5.23 1.99 -32.06
CA LEU A 475 -4.30 2.97 -32.64
C LEU A 475 -3.39 2.37 -33.72
N THR A 476 -3.03 1.09 -33.59
CA THR A 476 -2.18 0.37 -34.55
C THR A 476 -2.84 0.17 -35.92
N THR A 477 -4.11 -0.23 -35.97
CA THR A 477 -4.83 -0.41 -37.25
C THR A 477 -5.16 0.92 -37.90
N THR A 478 -5.52 1.94 -37.12
CA THR A 478 -5.80 3.29 -37.63
C THR A 478 -4.53 3.94 -38.18
N LEU A 479 -3.37 3.76 -37.52
CA LEU A 479 -2.08 4.26 -37.99
C LEU A 479 -1.67 3.62 -39.32
N GLU A 480 -1.68 2.30 -39.44
CA GLU A 480 -1.33 1.60 -40.69
C GLU A 480 -2.20 2.07 -41.87
N GLN A 481 -3.51 2.16 -41.65
CA GLN A 481 -4.44 2.62 -42.69
C GLN A 481 -4.25 4.11 -43.04
N THR A 482 -3.89 4.94 -42.06
CA THR A 482 -3.60 6.38 -42.27
C THR A 482 -2.31 6.55 -43.05
N LEU A 483 -1.29 5.74 -42.78
CA LEU A 483 -0.01 5.74 -43.50
C LEU A 483 -0.20 5.33 -44.97
N VAL A 484 -1.02 4.30 -45.23
CA VAL A 484 -1.37 3.89 -46.61
C VAL A 484 -2.11 5.00 -47.35
N ALA A 485 -3.10 5.63 -46.72
CA ALA A 485 -3.85 6.73 -47.33
C ALA A 485 -2.98 7.99 -47.59
N ALA A 486 -2.06 8.30 -46.68
CA ALA A 486 -1.11 9.39 -46.84
C ALA A 486 -0.12 9.10 -47.98
N ARG A 487 0.36 7.86 -48.12
CA ARG A 487 1.23 7.44 -49.22
C ARG A 487 0.54 7.55 -50.57
N ASP A 488 -0.69 7.07 -50.67
CA ASP A 488 -1.51 7.18 -51.89
C ASP A 488 -1.79 8.65 -52.26
N ALA A 489 -2.05 9.51 -51.27
CA ALA A 489 -2.18 10.96 -51.49
C ALA A 489 -0.88 11.60 -52.00
N LEU A 490 0.27 11.22 -51.44
CA LEU A 490 1.58 11.71 -51.87
C LEU A 490 1.92 11.24 -53.29
N GLU A 491 1.61 10.00 -53.65
CA GLU A 491 1.83 9.44 -54.99
C GLU A 491 0.98 10.17 -56.04
N LYS A 492 -0.31 10.39 -55.73
CA LYS A 492 -1.23 11.17 -56.58
C LYS A 492 -0.83 12.64 -56.71
N SER A 493 -0.37 13.25 -55.62
CA SER A 493 0.17 14.61 -55.64
C SER A 493 1.46 14.71 -56.45
N GLN A 494 2.32 13.70 -56.41
CA GLN A 494 3.55 13.64 -57.21
C GLN A 494 3.22 13.53 -58.70
N ALA A 495 2.24 12.70 -59.07
CA ALA A 495 1.76 12.58 -60.46
C ALA A 495 1.11 13.88 -60.98
N MET A 496 0.37 14.59 -60.12
CA MET A 496 -0.14 15.94 -60.42
C MET A 496 1.01 16.90 -60.69
N MET A 497 2.09 16.83 -59.91
CA MET A 497 3.26 17.68 -60.10
C MET A 497 3.94 17.49 -61.44
N THR A 498 4.19 16.23 -61.83
CA THR A 498 4.77 15.91 -63.13
C THR A 498 3.86 16.36 -64.28
N THR A 499 2.55 16.34 -64.06
CA THR A 499 1.56 16.80 -65.05
C THR A 499 1.56 18.33 -65.16
N LEU A 500 1.69 19.06 -64.05
CA LEU A 500 1.75 20.52 -64.05
C LEU A 500 3.04 21.05 -64.66
N GLU A 501 4.19 20.44 -64.39
CA GLU A 501 5.47 20.80 -65.02
C GLU A 501 5.42 20.72 -66.55
N GLY A 502 4.61 19.81 -67.11
CA GLY A 502 4.43 19.65 -68.55
C GLY A 502 3.43 20.60 -69.23
N VAL A 503 2.74 21.47 -68.48
CA VAL A 503 1.57 22.24 -68.98
C VAL A 503 1.75 23.75 -68.87
N VAL A 504 2.72 24.23 -68.09
CA VAL A 504 2.88 25.66 -67.85
C VAL A 504 3.76 26.29 -68.95
N ALA A 505 3.15 27.06 -69.84
CA ALA A 505 3.87 27.90 -70.80
C ALA A 505 4.59 29.07 -70.07
N PRO A 506 5.81 29.45 -70.50
CA PRO A 506 6.70 30.39 -69.79
C PRO A 506 6.19 31.84 -69.61
N GLU A 507 5.04 32.23 -70.19
CA GLU A 507 4.57 33.63 -70.22
C GLU A 507 3.19 33.85 -69.54
N SER A 508 2.73 32.93 -68.67
CA SER A 508 1.43 33.07 -67.99
C SER A 508 1.56 33.67 -66.59
N PRO A 509 0.70 34.63 -66.16
CA PRO A 509 0.68 35.13 -64.78
C PRO A 509 0.30 34.07 -63.73
N LEU A 510 -0.15 32.88 -64.17
CA LEU A 510 -0.35 31.71 -63.31
C LEU A 510 0.97 30.99 -62.97
N HIS A 511 2.05 31.23 -63.73
CA HIS A 511 3.34 30.55 -63.57
C HIS A 511 3.92 30.76 -62.16
N ASP A 512 3.96 32.00 -61.69
CA ASP A 512 4.55 32.33 -60.38
C ASP A 512 3.76 31.78 -59.19
N ASN A 513 2.43 31.80 -59.29
CA ASN A 513 1.56 31.28 -58.23
C ASN A 513 1.56 29.76 -58.18
N VAL A 514 1.59 29.10 -59.35
CA VAL A 514 1.72 27.64 -59.43
C VAL A 514 3.09 27.22 -58.92
N LEU A 515 4.19 27.88 -59.31
CA LEU A 515 5.53 27.55 -58.79
C LEU A 515 5.67 27.75 -57.27
N ARG A 516 5.02 28.76 -56.69
CA ARG A 516 4.95 28.89 -55.21
C ARG A 516 4.16 27.77 -54.57
N LEU A 517 2.93 27.53 -55.05
CA LEU A 517 2.06 26.50 -54.49
C LEU A 517 2.70 25.11 -54.58
N THR A 518 3.39 24.83 -55.68
CA THR A 518 4.05 23.55 -55.92
C THR A 518 5.34 23.38 -55.14
N ARG A 519 6.07 24.47 -54.89
CA ARG A 519 7.20 24.49 -53.95
C ARG A 519 6.72 24.26 -52.51
N ASP A 520 5.63 24.90 -52.10
CA ASP A 520 5.06 24.77 -50.76
C ASP A 520 4.46 23.37 -50.54
N LEU A 521 3.75 22.83 -51.54
CA LEU A 521 3.25 21.45 -51.55
C LEU A 521 4.41 20.44 -51.55
N SER A 522 5.48 20.67 -52.31
CA SER A 522 6.68 19.82 -52.30
C SER A 522 7.39 19.83 -50.94
N GLN A 523 7.46 20.98 -50.27
CA GLN A 523 8.01 21.08 -48.92
C GLN A 523 7.11 20.35 -47.90
N THR A 524 5.80 20.51 -48.01
CA THR A 524 4.82 19.84 -47.14
C THR A 524 4.82 18.33 -47.34
N ALA A 525 4.88 17.87 -48.59
CA ALA A 525 5.00 16.46 -48.95
C ALA A 525 6.30 15.82 -48.43
N ARG A 526 7.42 16.56 -48.49
CA ARG A 526 8.70 16.12 -47.91
C ARG A 526 8.66 16.07 -46.39
N ALA A 527 8.03 17.05 -45.74
CA ALA A 527 7.85 17.06 -44.29
C ALA A 527 6.95 15.91 -43.82
N LEU A 528 5.85 15.64 -44.53
CA LEU A 528 4.96 14.51 -44.29
C LEU A 528 5.66 13.18 -44.52
N ARG A 529 6.45 13.03 -45.59
CA ARG A 529 7.25 11.82 -45.84
C ARG A 529 8.28 11.61 -44.72
N GLY A 530 8.96 12.68 -44.28
CA GLY A 530 9.89 12.61 -43.15
C GLY A 530 9.20 12.20 -41.84
N LEU A 531 7.98 12.69 -41.59
CA LEU A 531 7.17 12.26 -40.47
C LEU A 531 6.79 10.77 -40.58
N VAL A 532 6.28 10.34 -41.73
CA VAL A 532 5.93 8.93 -42.01
C VAL A 532 7.14 8.00 -41.84
N ASP A 533 8.29 8.32 -42.44
CA ASP A 533 9.52 7.53 -42.31
C ASP A 533 10.01 7.47 -40.86
N THR A 534 9.84 8.56 -40.09
CA THR A 534 10.20 8.60 -38.66
C THR A 534 9.26 7.72 -37.84
N LEU A 535 7.96 7.74 -38.15
CA LEU A 535 6.95 6.93 -37.47
C LEU A 535 7.09 5.43 -37.79
N GLU A 536 7.42 5.06 -39.03
CA GLU A 536 7.70 3.67 -39.41
C GLU A 536 8.97 3.12 -38.74
N ARG A 537 10.02 3.94 -38.65
CA ARG A 537 11.31 3.52 -38.05
C ARG A 537 11.30 3.55 -36.53
N ASN A 538 10.53 4.46 -35.92
CA ASN A 538 10.46 4.64 -34.47
C ASN A 538 9.03 5.01 -34.04
N PRO A 539 8.09 4.04 -34.02
CA PRO A 539 6.72 4.27 -33.57
C PRO A 539 6.66 4.75 -32.10
N GLN A 540 7.66 4.40 -31.31
CA GLN A 540 7.86 4.85 -29.93
C GLN A 540 8.13 6.36 -29.78
N SER A 541 8.53 7.07 -30.85
CA SER A 541 8.77 8.53 -30.81
C SER A 541 7.49 9.36 -30.58
N LEU A 542 6.30 8.79 -30.86
CA LEU A 542 5.01 9.37 -30.50
C LEU A 542 4.72 9.32 -29.00
N LEU A 543 5.29 8.32 -28.30
CA LEU A 543 5.02 8.05 -26.89
C LEU A 543 6.03 8.71 -25.96
N PHE A 544 7.29 8.82 -26.39
CA PHE A 544 8.39 9.36 -25.56
C PHE A 544 8.91 10.72 -26.04
N GLY A 545 8.34 11.27 -27.11
CA GLY A 545 8.88 12.42 -27.80
C GLY A 545 10.18 12.10 -28.55
N ARG A 546 10.60 13.03 -29.39
CA ARG A 546 11.84 12.91 -30.16
C ARG A 546 13.02 13.10 -29.19
N GLN A 547 13.83 12.07 -28.96
CA GLN A 547 15.09 12.25 -28.25
C GLN A 547 15.91 13.28 -29.03
N ALA A 548 16.30 14.36 -28.36
CA ALA A 548 17.22 15.33 -28.94
C ALA A 548 18.53 14.58 -29.22
N THR A 549 18.80 14.32 -30.49
CA THR A 549 20.12 13.91 -30.92
C THR A 549 21.03 15.08 -30.67
N ASP A 550 21.97 14.91 -29.72
CA ASP A 550 23.11 15.79 -29.50
C ASP A 550 23.93 15.86 -30.81
N GLU A 551 23.56 16.79 -31.69
CA GLU A 551 24.51 17.39 -32.61
C GLU A 551 24.79 18.79 -32.07
N ALA A 552 25.90 18.88 -31.34
CA ALA A 552 26.55 20.13 -30.98
C ALA A 552 26.96 20.89 -32.27
N PRO A 553 26.98 22.24 -32.24
CA PRO A 553 27.13 23.07 -33.42
C PRO A 553 28.47 22.95 -34.16
#